data_AF-Q6HJ51-F1
#
_entry.id   AF-Q6HJ51-F1
#
_cell.length_a   1.000
_cell.length_b   1.000
_cell.length_c   1.000
_cell.angle_alpha   90.00
_cell.angle_beta   90.00
_cell.angle_gamma   90.00
#
_symmetry.space_group_name_H-M   'P 1'
#
loop_
_entity.id
_entity.type
_entity.pdbx_description
1 polymer ?
#
loop_
_entity_poly.entity_id
_entity_poly.type
_entity_poly.pdbx_seq_one_letter_code
_entity_poly.pdbx_strand_id
1 'polypeptide(L)'
;MAGYGNGMFGFGDNITRGQVARLIYAYLKPADEHNAPNPFTDVKGHMFEKEILSLSKAGIMNGFGDGKFGPDNVLTREQLAVVLTKAFNFKATSTTTFKDVDKNYWATNAISALQENKIAAGTGDNLFEPKNIVTREQYAQFLYNAMNTVEVKPELTPFGIPSSMITNDFYYNSNNWKNASPVLKKSVSNEAQNLITKINKKYNEDYKYESASVSSMGLPESVQLRTSNPNLGRVYDLGQGQFFVQGENEHDFYIMFIIDNATVELAKSWITLINSDLNLDKEINDVIAMPSQKARGRDYHTYLDKGKYQIELGTSPQTKGYDSLFIGIKRK
;
A
#
# COMPACT_ATOMS: atom_id res chain seq x y z
N MET A 1 4.97 -11.06 -24.18
CA MET A 1 5.53 -12.33 -23.65
C MET A 1 6.67 -12.78 -24.54
N ALA A 2 7.77 -13.26 -23.96
CA ALA A 2 8.84 -13.90 -24.71
C ALA A 2 8.52 -15.40 -24.90
N GLY A 3 8.90 -15.96 -26.05
CA GLY A 3 8.90 -17.40 -26.29
C GLY A 3 10.04 -18.11 -25.55
N TYR A 4 10.30 -19.38 -25.84
CA TYR A 4 11.42 -20.12 -25.22
C TYR A 4 12.82 -19.58 -25.61
N GLY A 5 12.88 -18.63 -26.56
CA GLY A 5 14.11 -18.22 -27.24
C GLY A 5 14.43 -19.20 -28.36
N ASN A 6 14.72 -18.70 -29.58
CA ASN A 6 14.73 -19.39 -30.91
C ASN A 6 13.60 -18.99 -31.88
N GLY A 7 12.80 -17.96 -31.55
CA GLY A 7 11.66 -17.53 -32.37
C GLY A 7 10.38 -18.33 -32.14
N MET A 8 10.38 -19.38 -31.30
CA MET A 8 9.17 -20.13 -30.95
C MET A 8 8.46 -19.55 -29.73
N PHE A 9 7.17 -19.27 -29.88
CA PHE A 9 6.30 -18.85 -28.78
C PHE A 9 5.94 -20.01 -27.83
N GLY A 10 5.92 -21.26 -28.32
CA GLY A 10 5.42 -22.42 -27.59
C GLY A 10 3.88 -22.48 -27.60
N PHE A 11 3.26 -22.29 -28.76
CA PHE A 11 1.80 -22.38 -28.92
C PHE A 11 1.33 -23.83 -28.66
N GLY A 12 0.27 -24.00 -27.89
CA GLY A 12 -0.30 -25.29 -27.50
C GLY A 12 0.32 -25.92 -26.25
N ASP A 13 1.50 -25.46 -25.80
CA ASP A 13 2.10 -25.97 -24.57
C ASP A 13 1.35 -25.43 -23.35
N ASN A 14 1.32 -26.23 -22.29
CA ASN A 14 0.76 -25.82 -21.00
C ASN A 14 1.67 -24.79 -20.32
N ILE A 15 1.08 -23.79 -19.68
CA ILE A 15 1.85 -22.79 -18.93
C ILE A 15 2.13 -23.25 -17.50
N THR A 16 3.38 -23.11 -17.03
CA THR A 16 3.75 -23.44 -15.65
C THR A 16 3.50 -22.29 -14.68
N ARG A 17 3.37 -22.60 -13.39
CA ARG A 17 3.21 -21.62 -12.31
C ARG A 17 4.36 -20.64 -12.22
N GLY A 18 5.59 -21.09 -12.41
CA GLY A 18 6.77 -20.24 -12.46
C GLY A 18 6.75 -19.28 -13.65
N GLN A 19 6.31 -19.74 -14.83
CA GLN A 19 6.14 -18.87 -16.01
C GLN A 19 5.06 -17.81 -15.80
N VAL A 20 3.93 -18.18 -15.20
CA VAL A 20 2.88 -17.22 -14.79
C VAL A 20 3.44 -16.20 -13.80
N ALA A 21 4.17 -16.65 -12.78
CA ALA A 21 4.79 -15.79 -11.79
C ALA A 21 5.74 -14.77 -12.44
N ARG A 22 6.61 -15.23 -13.34
CA ARG A 22 7.55 -14.37 -14.06
C ARG A 22 6.87 -13.22 -14.82
N LEU A 23 5.74 -13.52 -15.45
CA LEU A 23 5.04 -12.58 -16.34
C LEU A 23 4.16 -11.59 -15.56
N ILE A 24 3.48 -12.06 -14.51
CA ILE A 24 2.75 -11.18 -13.60
C ILE A 24 3.73 -10.25 -12.87
N TYR A 25 4.86 -10.78 -12.41
CA TYR A 25 5.91 -9.96 -11.81
C TYR A 25 6.43 -8.89 -12.78
N ALA A 26 6.62 -9.24 -14.06
CA ALA A 26 7.07 -8.29 -15.08
C ALA A 26 6.10 -7.12 -15.27
N TYR A 27 4.79 -7.40 -15.18
CA TYR A 27 3.73 -6.41 -15.31
C TYR A 27 3.62 -5.53 -14.05
N LEU A 28 3.54 -6.16 -12.88
CA LEU A 28 3.29 -5.45 -11.62
C LEU A 28 4.52 -4.73 -11.07
N LYS A 29 5.74 -5.21 -11.38
CA LYS A 29 7.01 -4.70 -10.84
C LYS A 29 6.96 -4.45 -9.31
N PRO A 30 6.54 -5.45 -8.51
CA PRO A 30 6.51 -5.29 -7.06
C PRO A 30 7.92 -5.04 -6.51
N ALA A 31 8.03 -4.43 -5.33
CA ALA A 31 9.32 -4.14 -4.71
C ALA A 31 10.19 -5.41 -4.57
N ASP A 32 11.46 -5.29 -4.96
CA ASP A 32 12.43 -6.37 -4.85
C ASP A 32 12.89 -6.53 -3.41
N GLU A 33 12.80 -7.75 -2.89
CA GLU A 33 13.39 -8.10 -1.60
C GLU A 33 14.33 -9.29 -1.77
N HIS A 34 15.61 -8.98 -1.88
CA HIS A 34 16.68 -9.96 -2.07
C HIS A 34 16.89 -10.91 -0.87
N ASN A 35 16.25 -10.64 0.27
CA ASN A 35 16.44 -11.36 1.54
C ASN A 35 15.14 -11.92 2.15
N ALA A 36 14.03 -11.98 1.39
CA ALA A 36 12.81 -12.59 1.92
C ALA A 36 13.06 -14.07 2.24
N PRO A 37 12.68 -14.57 3.43
CA PRO A 37 12.83 -15.99 3.75
C PRO A 37 12.02 -16.80 2.75
N ASN A 38 12.66 -17.76 2.08
CA ASN A 38 12.01 -18.66 1.15
C ASN A 38 11.28 -19.77 1.94
N PRO A 39 9.93 -19.78 1.99
CA PRO A 39 9.20 -20.80 2.74
C PRO A 39 9.01 -22.09 1.92
N PHE A 40 9.50 -22.13 0.68
CA PHE A 40 9.25 -23.20 -0.28
C PHE A 40 10.51 -24.01 -0.55
N THR A 41 10.43 -25.31 -0.25
CA THR A 41 11.52 -26.28 -0.45
C THR A 41 11.84 -26.53 -1.91
N ASP A 42 10.88 -26.33 -2.81
CA ASP A 42 10.97 -26.57 -4.26
C ASP A 42 11.24 -25.31 -5.10
N VAL A 43 11.44 -24.16 -4.45
CA VAL A 43 11.72 -22.88 -5.13
C VAL A 43 13.20 -22.50 -5.02
N LYS A 44 13.93 -23.00 -4.02
CA LYS A 44 15.33 -22.66 -3.81
C LYS A 44 16.19 -23.07 -5.01
N GLY A 45 16.87 -22.11 -5.63
CA GLY A 45 17.67 -22.30 -6.84
C GLY A 45 16.85 -22.36 -8.15
N HIS A 46 15.53 -22.16 -8.09
CA HIS A 46 14.68 -22.14 -9.27
C HIS A 46 14.87 -20.85 -10.07
N MET A 47 14.80 -20.91 -11.40
CA MET A 47 15.02 -19.74 -12.28
C MET A 47 14.00 -18.60 -12.10
N PHE A 48 12.87 -18.88 -11.43
CA PHE A 48 11.81 -17.92 -11.11
C PHE A 48 11.69 -17.68 -9.60
N GLU A 49 12.71 -18.07 -8.82
CA GLU A 49 12.70 -17.95 -7.35
C GLU A 49 12.35 -16.53 -6.91
N LYS A 50 13.02 -15.53 -7.49
CA LYS A 50 12.78 -14.12 -7.20
C LYS A 50 11.31 -13.75 -7.38
N GLU A 51 10.76 -14.04 -8.56
CA GLU A 51 9.39 -13.65 -8.92
C GLU A 51 8.35 -14.38 -8.09
N ILE A 52 8.58 -15.67 -7.80
CA ILE A 52 7.73 -16.47 -6.94
C ILE A 52 7.68 -15.88 -5.53
N LEU A 53 8.83 -15.57 -4.93
CA LEU A 53 8.90 -15.01 -3.58
C LEU A 53 8.22 -13.64 -3.49
N SER A 54 8.47 -12.76 -4.45
CA SER A 54 7.82 -11.45 -4.51
C SER A 54 6.29 -11.56 -4.60
N LEU A 55 5.77 -12.43 -5.48
CA LEU A 55 4.32 -12.59 -5.65
C LEU A 55 3.64 -13.34 -4.50
N SER A 56 4.36 -14.25 -3.83
CA SER A 56 3.85 -14.91 -2.63
C SER A 56 3.74 -13.95 -1.45
N LYS A 57 4.75 -13.10 -1.25
CA LYS A 57 4.70 -12.04 -0.25
C LYS A 57 3.56 -11.04 -0.51
N ALA A 58 3.33 -10.70 -1.78
CA ALA A 58 2.20 -9.86 -2.19
C ALA A 58 0.82 -10.56 -2.06
N GLY A 59 0.78 -11.84 -1.66
CA GLY A 59 -0.46 -12.62 -1.51
C GLY A 59 -1.13 -13.00 -2.83
N ILE A 60 -0.46 -12.80 -3.96
CA ILE A 60 -0.98 -13.00 -5.32
C ILE A 60 -0.92 -14.48 -5.69
N MET A 61 0.23 -15.13 -5.47
CA MET A 61 0.42 -16.57 -5.75
C MET A 61 0.91 -17.29 -4.49
N ASN A 62 0.11 -18.22 -3.98
CA ASN A 62 0.48 -19.03 -2.81
C ASN A 62 0.89 -20.45 -3.24
N GLY A 63 1.65 -21.12 -2.38
CA GLY A 63 1.96 -22.54 -2.53
C GLY A 63 0.76 -23.45 -2.24
N PHE A 64 0.94 -24.76 -2.47
CA PHE A 64 -0.12 -25.76 -2.27
C PHE A 64 -0.28 -26.20 -0.82
N GLY A 65 0.64 -25.80 0.07
CA GLY A 65 0.80 -26.35 1.41
C GLY A 65 2.16 -27.02 1.57
N ASP A 66 2.46 -27.51 2.79
CA ASP A 66 3.63 -28.35 3.10
C ASP A 66 5.00 -27.80 2.66
N GLY A 67 5.13 -26.47 2.59
CA GLY A 67 6.35 -25.82 2.13
C GLY A 67 6.65 -26.06 0.65
N LYS A 68 5.64 -26.22 -0.21
CA LYS A 68 5.81 -26.35 -1.67
C LYS A 68 5.03 -25.30 -2.45
N PHE A 69 5.68 -24.73 -3.47
CA PHE A 69 5.04 -23.81 -4.42
C PHE A 69 4.57 -24.51 -5.70
N GLY A 70 5.30 -25.52 -6.16
CA GLY A 70 5.09 -26.21 -7.43
C GLY A 70 5.40 -25.34 -8.65
N PRO A 71 6.62 -24.79 -8.81
CA PRO A 71 6.93 -23.85 -9.90
C PRO A 71 6.78 -24.47 -11.30
N ASP A 72 7.02 -25.76 -11.44
CA ASP A 72 6.91 -26.49 -12.71
C ASP A 72 5.54 -27.13 -12.93
N ASN A 73 4.62 -27.02 -11.95
CA ASN A 73 3.26 -27.49 -12.16
C ASN A 73 2.49 -26.55 -13.08
N VAL A 74 1.64 -27.13 -13.90
CA VAL A 74 0.73 -26.40 -14.79
C VAL A 74 -0.47 -25.85 -14.01
N LEU A 75 -1.07 -24.76 -14.48
CA LEU A 75 -2.29 -24.22 -13.86
C LEU A 75 -3.55 -24.74 -14.53
N THR A 76 -4.58 -24.95 -13.71
CA THR A 76 -5.96 -25.02 -14.17
C THR A 76 -6.53 -23.61 -14.38
N ARG A 77 -7.61 -23.51 -15.16
CA ARG A 77 -8.30 -22.24 -15.44
C ARG A 77 -8.82 -21.54 -14.20
N GLU A 78 -9.33 -22.28 -13.21
CA GLU A 78 -9.77 -21.73 -11.92
C GLU A 78 -8.61 -21.15 -11.09
N GLN A 79 -7.45 -21.81 -11.11
CA GLN A 79 -6.27 -21.32 -10.42
C GLN A 79 -5.76 -20.04 -11.07
N LEU A 80 -5.74 -20.00 -12.41
CA LEU A 80 -5.38 -18.79 -13.14
C LEU A 80 -6.39 -17.65 -12.87
N ALA A 81 -7.69 -17.93 -12.80
CA ALA A 81 -8.71 -16.94 -12.47
C ALA A 81 -8.43 -16.27 -11.12
N VAL A 82 -8.08 -17.05 -10.11
CA VAL A 82 -7.75 -16.56 -8.77
C VAL A 82 -6.48 -15.70 -8.79
N VAL A 83 -5.45 -16.15 -9.52
CA VAL A 83 -4.20 -15.41 -9.66
C VAL A 83 -4.43 -14.06 -10.35
N LEU A 84 -5.18 -14.02 -11.46
CA LEU A 84 -5.47 -12.78 -12.19
C LEU A 84 -6.37 -11.84 -11.39
N THR A 85 -7.39 -12.37 -10.71
CA THR A 85 -8.27 -11.58 -9.83
C THR A 85 -7.45 -10.87 -8.75
N LYS A 86 -6.51 -11.57 -8.12
CA LYS A 86 -5.62 -10.99 -7.11
C LYS A 86 -4.62 -10.00 -7.70
N ALA A 87 -3.97 -10.37 -8.81
CA ALA A 87 -2.93 -9.56 -9.43
C ALA A 87 -3.44 -8.20 -9.91
N PHE A 88 -4.69 -8.15 -10.38
CA PHE A 88 -5.31 -6.94 -10.92
C PHE A 88 -6.42 -6.38 -10.01
N ASN A 89 -6.60 -6.95 -8.83
CA ASN A 89 -7.62 -6.55 -7.85
C ASN A 89 -9.05 -6.48 -8.43
N PHE A 90 -9.40 -7.42 -9.31
CA PHE A 90 -10.74 -7.49 -9.88
C PHE A 90 -11.77 -7.85 -8.81
N LYS A 91 -12.95 -7.23 -8.91
CA LYS A 91 -14.10 -7.51 -8.04
C LYS A 91 -15.24 -8.06 -8.88
N ALA A 92 -16.00 -8.96 -8.28
CA ALA A 92 -17.27 -9.42 -8.82
C ALA A 92 -18.40 -8.69 -8.09
N THR A 93 -19.38 -8.21 -8.86
CA THR A 93 -20.61 -7.57 -8.37
C THR A 93 -21.83 -8.49 -8.49
N SER A 94 -21.67 -9.58 -9.23
CA SER A 94 -22.63 -10.62 -9.52
C SER A 94 -21.94 -11.99 -9.54
N THR A 95 -22.74 -13.06 -9.52
CA THR A 95 -22.21 -14.42 -9.67
C THR A 95 -22.17 -14.77 -11.15
N THR A 96 -21.12 -15.48 -11.56
CA THR A 96 -20.95 -16.03 -12.90
C THR A 96 -22.18 -16.76 -13.41
N THR A 97 -22.41 -16.67 -14.72
CA THR A 97 -23.48 -17.40 -15.41
C THR A 97 -23.02 -18.77 -15.95
N PHE A 98 -21.77 -19.15 -15.75
CA PHE A 98 -21.25 -20.45 -16.19
C PHE A 98 -21.91 -21.60 -15.42
N LYS A 99 -22.42 -22.60 -16.16
CA LYS A 99 -23.24 -23.70 -15.60
C LYS A 99 -22.44 -24.72 -14.79
N ASP A 100 -21.15 -24.80 -15.06
CA ASP A 100 -20.19 -25.72 -14.43
C ASP A 100 -19.43 -25.08 -13.27
N VAL A 101 -19.92 -23.94 -12.75
CA VAL A 101 -19.35 -23.26 -11.59
C VAL A 101 -20.39 -23.18 -10.49
N ASP A 102 -20.25 -24.03 -9.48
CA ASP A 102 -21.13 -24.00 -8.30
C ASP A 102 -21.04 -22.66 -7.57
N LYS A 103 -22.17 -22.14 -7.07
CA LYS A 103 -22.22 -20.83 -6.38
C LYS A 103 -21.32 -20.77 -5.14
N ASN A 104 -21.12 -21.90 -4.47
CA ASN A 104 -20.30 -22.03 -3.26
C ASN A 104 -18.89 -22.57 -3.54
N TYR A 105 -18.46 -22.59 -4.81
CA TYR A 105 -17.14 -23.06 -5.19
C TYR A 105 -16.05 -22.06 -4.80
N TRP A 106 -14.88 -22.55 -4.38
CA TRP A 106 -13.80 -21.71 -3.86
C TRP A 106 -13.28 -20.67 -4.89
N ALA A 107 -13.40 -20.97 -6.18
CA ALA A 107 -13.00 -20.07 -7.26
C ALA A 107 -14.15 -19.22 -7.83
N THR A 108 -15.40 -19.37 -7.36
CA THR A 108 -16.57 -18.70 -7.95
C THR A 108 -16.41 -17.20 -8.05
N ASN A 109 -15.94 -16.56 -6.97
CA ASN A 109 -15.76 -15.11 -6.96
C ASN A 109 -14.73 -14.64 -8.00
N ALA A 110 -13.63 -15.39 -8.13
CA ALA A 110 -12.59 -15.07 -9.12
C ALA A 110 -13.09 -15.29 -10.55
N ILE A 111 -13.79 -16.39 -10.81
CA ILE A 111 -14.37 -16.68 -12.12
C ILE A 111 -15.42 -15.62 -12.49
N SER A 112 -16.26 -15.21 -11.53
CA SER A 112 -17.26 -14.14 -11.72
C SER A 112 -16.59 -12.81 -12.06
N ALA A 113 -15.51 -12.46 -11.36
CA ALA A 113 -14.75 -11.24 -11.65
C ALA A 113 -14.16 -11.26 -13.07
N LEU A 114 -13.60 -12.40 -13.51
CA LEU A 114 -13.08 -12.54 -14.87
C LEU A 114 -14.18 -12.44 -15.93
N GLN A 115 -15.37 -12.97 -15.67
CA GLN A 115 -16.50 -12.87 -16.60
C GLN A 115 -17.01 -11.43 -16.71
N GLU A 116 -17.25 -10.76 -15.59
CA GLU A 116 -17.75 -9.38 -15.54
C GLU A 116 -16.79 -8.39 -16.21
N ASN A 117 -15.49 -8.57 -15.98
CA ASN A 117 -14.45 -7.75 -16.60
C ASN A 117 -14.16 -8.19 -18.05
N LYS A 118 -14.93 -9.12 -18.64
CA LYS A 118 -14.73 -9.59 -20.03
C LYS A 118 -13.33 -10.16 -20.30
N ILE A 119 -12.69 -10.69 -19.26
CA ILE A 119 -11.38 -11.34 -19.35
C ILE A 119 -11.56 -12.76 -19.86
N ALA A 120 -12.63 -13.43 -19.42
CA ALA A 120 -12.98 -14.78 -19.80
C ALA A 120 -14.42 -14.85 -20.34
N ALA A 121 -14.58 -15.25 -21.60
CA ALA A 121 -15.90 -15.49 -22.20
C ALA A 121 -16.44 -16.91 -21.97
N GLY A 122 -15.63 -17.82 -21.41
CA GLY A 122 -15.92 -19.25 -21.34
C GLY A 122 -15.35 -20.02 -22.53
N THR A 123 -15.66 -21.31 -22.62
CA THR A 123 -15.18 -22.20 -23.71
C THR A 123 -16.28 -22.62 -24.69
N GLY A 124 -17.52 -22.18 -24.46
CA GLY A 124 -18.70 -22.56 -25.24
C GLY A 124 -19.80 -23.09 -24.32
N ASP A 125 -21.04 -23.20 -24.82
CA ASP A 125 -22.18 -23.81 -24.11
C ASP A 125 -22.47 -23.30 -22.69
N ASN A 126 -22.04 -22.07 -22.41
CA ASN A 126 -22.11 -21.45 -21.09
C ASN A 126 -21.25 -22.19 -20.03
N LEU A 127 -20.08 -22.70 -20.44
CA LEU A 127 -19.09 -23.38 -19.60
C LEU A 127 -17.83 -22.54 -19.39
N PHE A 128 -17.25 -22.64 -18.19
CA PHE A 128 -15.94 -22.07 -17.87
C PHE A 128 -14.80 -23.09 -17.99
N GLU A 129 -15.08 -24.35 -17.68
CA GLU A 129 -14.17 -25.48 -17.50
C GLU A 129 -13.08 -25.24 -16.43
N PRO A 130 -13.45 -25.12 -15.14
CA PRO A 130 -12.55 -24.74 -14.05
C PRO A 130 -11.26 -25.59 -13.98
N LYS A 131 -11.39 -26.90 -14.25
CA LYS A 131 -10.32 -27.90 -14.12
C LYS A 131 -9.45 -28.07 -15.34
N ASN A 132 -9.78 -27.46 -16.48
CA ASN A 132 -8.96 -27.60 -17.68
C ASN A 132 -7.62 -26.89 -17.52
N ILE A 133 -6.56 -27.48 -18.07
CA ILE A 133 -5.22 -26.91 -18.05
C ILE A 133 -5.14 -25.74 -19.01
N VAL A 134 -4.43 -24.69 -18.61
CA VAL A 134 -4.25 -23.49 -19.41
C VAL A 134 -3.04 -23.63 -20.33
N THR A 135 -3.27 -23.44 -21.63
CA THR A 135 -2.18 -23.32 -22.61
C THR A 135 -1.57 -21.92 -22.62
N ARG A 136 -0.37 -21.77 -23.16
CA ARG A 136 0.36 -20.50 -23.21
C ARG A 136 -0.38 -19.42 -24.00
N GLU A 137 -1.03 -19.77 -25.11
CA GLU A 137 -1.85 -18.85 -25.90
C GLU A 137 -3.13 -18.45 -25.17
N GLN A 138 -3.75 -19.38 -24.44
CA GLN A 138 -4.91 -19.03 -23.61
C GLN A 138 -4.48 -18.05 -22.53
N TYR A 139 -3.39 -18.35 -21.81
CA TYR A 139 -2.82 -17.40 -20.84
C TYR A 139 -2.50 -16.04 -21.47
N ALA A 140 -1.97 -16.01 -22.69
CA ALA A 140 -1.73 -14.77 -23.43
C ALA A 140 -2.98 -13.93 -23.57
N GLN A 141 -4.08 -14.57 -23.96
CA GLN A 141 -5.35 -13.91 -24.14
C GLN A 141 -5.91 -13.42 -22.80
N PHE A 142 -5.86 -14.25 -21.76
CA PHE A 142 -6.28 -13.85 -20.41
C PHE A 142 -5.50 -12.63 -19.90
N LEU A 143 -4.17 -12.66 -20.02
CA LEU A 143 -3.31 -11.57 -19.58
C LEU A 143 -3.54 -10.31 -20.41
N TYR A 144 -3.64 -10.43 -21.74
CA TYR A 144 -3.93 -9.30 -22.63
C TYR A 144 -5.28 -8.65 -22.28
N ASN A 145 -6.32 -9.46 -22.08
CA ASN A 145 -7.63 -8.93 -21.70
C ASN A 145 -7.55 -8.24 -20.33
N ALA A 146 -6.93 -8.86 -19.33
CA ALA A 146 -6.75 -8.28 -18.01
C ALA A 146 -5.98 -6.94 -18.02
N MET A 147 -5.03 -6.78 -18.94
CA MET A 147 -4.30 -5.52 -19.12
C MET A 147 -5.11 -4.43 -19.84
N ASN A 148 -6.12 -4.80 -20.63
CA ASN A 148 -6.89 -3.89 -21.49
C ASN A 148 -8.31 -3.58 -20.96
N THR A 149 -8.74 -4.20 -19.87
CA THR A 149 -9.93 -3.79 -19.14
C THR A 149 -9.66 -2.45 -18.47
N VAL A 150 -10.18 -1.36 -19.06
CA VAL A 150 -10.18 0.05 -18.60
C VAL A 150 -9.39 0.27 -17.31
N GLU A 151 -8.18 0.81 -17.44
CA GLU A 151 -7.16 1.00 -16.41
C GLU A 151 -7.70 1.22 -14.98
N VAL A 152 -7.74 0.16 -14.19
CA VAL A 152 -7.27 0.26 -12.81
C VAL A 152 -6.14 -0.74 -12.68
N LYS A 153 -4.96 -0.33 -13.15
CA LYS A 153 -3.72 -0.84 -12.59
C LYS A 153 -3.90 -0.74 -11.07
N PRO A 154 -3.77 -1.80 -10.26
CA PRO A 154 -3.56 -1.60 -8.84
C PRO A 154 -2.22 -0.86 -8.76
N GLU A 155 -2.26 0.46 -8.79
CA GLU A 155 -1.13 1.27 -8.40
C GLU A 155 -0.97 1.01 -6.91
N LEU A 156 -0.24 -0.07 -6.60
CA LEU A 156 0.67 0.02 -5.49
C LEU A 156 1.52 1.24 -5.82
N THR A 157 1.32 2.30 -5.04
CA THR A 157 2.33 3.35 -4.98
C THR A 157 3.66 2.67 -4.67
N PRO A 158 4.81 3.25 -5.04
CA PRO A 158 6.09 2.54 -5.03
C PRO A 158 6.55 1.95 -3.67
N PHE A 159 5.75 2.06 -2.60
CA PHE A 159 6.01 1.60 -1.23
C PHE A 159 4.88 0.73 -0.66
N GLY A 160 3.95 0.24 -1.50
CA GLY A 160 2.90 -0.68 -1.06
C GLY A 160 1.73 -0.03 -0.32
N ILE A 161 1.49 1.27 -0.52
CA ILE A 161 0.28 1.93 -0.02
C ILE A 161 -0.88 1.53 -0.95
N PRO A 162 -1.98 0.95 -0.43
CA PRO A 162 -3.15 0.62 -1.23
C PRO A 162 -3.76 1.87 -1.85
N SER A 163 -4.25 1.78 -3.10
CA SER A 163 -4.89 2.91 -3.79
C SER A 163 -6.14 3.44 -3.04
N SER A 164 -6.75 2.65 -2.16
CA SER A 164 -7.84 3.08 -1.28
C SER A 164 -7.40 4.02 -0.15
N MET A 165 -6.10 4.07 0.14
CA MET A 165 -5.50 4.87 1.21
C MET A 165 -4.80 6.12 0.70
N ILE A 166 -4.89 6.43 -0.60
CA ILE A 166 -4.33 7.65 -1.19
C ILE A 166 -5.45 8.59 -1.64
N THR A 167 -5.16 9.88 -1.69
CA THR A 167 -6.06 10.87 -2.30
C THR A 167 -6.00 10.80 -3.83
N ASN A 168 -7.00 11.36 -4.51
CA ASN A 168 -7.04 11.38 -5.98
C ASN A 168 -5.90 12.21 -6.61
N ASP A 169 -5.36 13.16 -5.83
CA ASP A 169 -4.25 14.06 -6.16
C ASP A 169 -2.94 13.62 -5.49
N PHE A 170 -2.84 12.34 -5.08
CA PHE A 170 -1.69 11.83 -4.36
C PHE A 170 -0.38 12.08 -5.11
N TYR A 171 0.55 12.75 -4.44
CA TYR A 171 1.88 13.03 -4.98
C TYR A 171 2.94 12.12 -4.35
N TYR A 172 3.72 11.45 -5.18
CA TYR A 172 4.93 10.79 -4.74
C TYR A 172 6.11 11.14 -5.64
N ASN A 173 7.31 11.14 -5.05
CA ASN A 173 8.54 11.24 -5.81
C ASN A 173 9.32 9.94 -5.68
N SER A 174 9.49 9.22 -6.80
CA SER A 174 10.22 7.94 -6.83
C SER A 174 11.74 8.09 -6.84
N ASN A 175 12.27 9.29 -7.06
CA ASN A 175 13.70 9.49 -7.24
C ASN A 175 14.45 9.15 -5.96
N ASN A 176 15.29 8.12 -5.99
CA ASN A 176 16.16 7.76 -4.87
C ASN A 176 15.45 7.19 -3.61
N TRP A 177 14.26 6.58 -3.73
CA TRP A 177 13.56 5.96 -2.59
C TRP A 177 14.40 4.96 -1.78
N LYS A 178 15.35 4.28 -2.42
CA LYS A 178 16.32 3.42 -1.73
C LYS A 178 16.98 4.15 -0.54
N ASN A 179 17.22 5.44 -0.70
CA ASN A 179 17.85 6.32 0.28
C ASN A 179 16.86 7.15 1.12
N ALA A 180 15.55 6.88 1.01
CA ALA A 180 14.56 7.49 1.89
C ALA A 180 14.91 7.24 3.37
N SER A 181 14.63 8.23 4.19
CA SER A 181 14.90 8.25 5.61
C SER A 181 14.14 7.11 6.32
N PRO A 182 14.69 6.57 7.42
CA PRO A 182 13.96 5.69 8.32
C PRO A 182 12.57 6.21 8.69
N VAL A 183 12.43 7.53 8.91
CA VAL A 183 11.14 8.17 9.23
C VAL A 183 10.15 8.04 8.08
N LEU A 184 10.57 8.35 6.85
CA LEU A 184 9.71 8.25 5.66
C LEU A 184 9.29 6.80 5.41
N LYS A 185 10.25 5.86 5.48
CA LYS A 185 9.99 4.41 5.32
C LYS A 185 9.03 3.89 6.37
N LYS A 186 9.19 4.29 7.64
CA LYS A 186 8.29 3.90 8.73
C LYS A 186 6.89 4.51 8.57
N SER A 187 6.81 5.74 8.08
CA SER A 187 5.53 6.46 7.92
C SER A 187 4.66 5.94 6.77
N VAL A 188 5.20 5.14 5.86
CA VAL A 188 4.43 4.46 4.79
C VAL A 188 4.24 2.96 5.03
N SER A 189 4.74 2.43 6.15
CA SER A 189 4.72 0.99 6.44
C SER A 189 3.30 0.48 6.75
N ASN A 190 3.12 -0.85 6.74
CA ASN A 190 1.84 -1.47 7.09
C ASN A 190 1.37 -1.10 8.51
N GLU A 191 2.30 -0.90 9.45
CA GLU A 191 2.00 -0.44 10.80
C GLU A 191 1.41 0.98 10.80
N ALA A 192 1.98 1.91 10.01
CA ALA A 192 1.41 3.25 9.84
C ALA A 192 0.01 3.19 9.19
N GLN A 193 -0.15 2.38 8.15
CA GLN A 193 -1.45 2.15 7.49
C GLN A 193 -2.50 1.58 8.46
N ASN A 194 -2.09 0.68 9.36
CA ASN A 194 -2.97 0.15 10.40
C ASN A 194 -3.39 1.23 11.42
N LEU A 195 -2.48 2.14 11.80
CA LEU A 195 -2.82 3.28 12.66
C LEU A 195 -3.85 4.19 12.00
N ILE A 196 -3.65 4.55 10.73
CA ILE A 196 -4.61 5.36 9.96
C ILE A 196 -5.98 4.67 9.93
N THR A 197 -6.02 3.38 9.61
CA THR A 197 -7.28 2.60 9.56
C THR A 197 -8.00 2.61 10.91
N LYS A 198 -7.25 2.44 12.01
CA LYS A 198 -7.81 2.46 13.36
C LYS A 198 -8.38 3.83 13.73
N ILE A 199 -7.66 4.90 13.42
CA ILE A 199 -8.12 6.29 13.67
C ILE A 199 -9.36 6.61 12.85
N ASN A 200 -9.35 6.32 11.55
CA ASN A 200 -10.49 6.51 10.66
C ASN A 200 -11.74 5.81 11.20
N LYS A 201 -11.61 4.53 11.59
CA LYS A 201 -12.72 3.78 12.18
C LYS A 201 -13.20 4.37 13.51
N LYS A 202 -12.29 4.77 14.39
CA LYS A 202 -12.62 5.27 15.73
C LYS A 202 -13.33 6.62 15.70
N TYR A 203 -12.91 7.51 14.82
CA TYR A 203 -13.40 8.89 14.76
C TYR A 203 -14.38 9.14 13.61
N ASN A 204 -14.73 8.10 12.83
CA ASN A 204 -15.55 8.21 11.62
C ASN A 204 -14.97 9.24 10.62
N GLU A 205 -13.65 9.12 10.40
CA GLU A 205 -12.85 9.96 9.50
C GLU A 205 -12.31 9.14 8.33
N ASP A 206 -11.74 9.81 7.32
CA ASP A 206 -11.20 9.17 6.13
C ASP A 206 -9.79 9.68 5.73
N TYR A 207 -8.91 9.87 6.73
CA TYR A 207 -7.51 10.23 6.47
C TYR A 207 -6.86 9.27 5.47
N LYS A 208 -6.25 9.86 4.44
CA LYS A 208 -5.53 9.21 3.34
C LYS A 208 -4.21 9.90 3.11
N TYR A 209 -3.24 9.20 2.54
CA TYR A 209 -1.99 9.80 2.09
C TYR A 209 -2.26 10.80 0.96
N GLU A 210 -1.86 12.05 1.16
CA GLU A 210 -1.84 13.11 0.15
C GLU A 210 -0.48 13.19 -0.53
N SER A 211 0.60 12.94 0.22
CA SER A 211 1.91 12.79 -0.39
C SER A 211 2.86 11.88 0.38
N ALA A 212 3.81 11.30 -0.34
CA ALA A 212 5.00 10.63 0.18
C ALA A 212 6.20 11.00 -0.70
N SER A 213 7.00 11.97 -0.26
CA SER A 213 8.08 12.55 -1.05
C SER A 213 9.43 12.35 -0.40
N VAL A 214 10.38 11.85 -1.20
CA VAL A 214 11.82 11.95 -0.94
C VAL A 214 12.33 13.33 -1.30
N SER A 215 13.50 13.67 -0.76
CA SER A 215 14.06 15.01 -0.90
C SER A 215 14.32 15.31 -2.37
N SER A 216 13.81 16.44 -2.83
CA SER A 216 13.91 16.86 -4.23
C SER A 216 13.81 18.37 -4.31
N MET A 217 14.66 18.97 -5.14
CA MET A 217 14.69 20.42 -5.36
C MET A 217 14.82 21.24 -4.05
N GLY A 218 15.57 20.73 -3.07
CA GLY A 218 15.77 21.40 -1.78
C GLY A 218 14.60 21.27 -0.80
N LEU A 219 13.52 20.59 -1.17
CA LEU A 219 12.46 20.23 -0.23
C LEU A 219 12.85 18.97 0.55
N PRO A 220 12.58 18.93 1.86
CA PRO A 220 12.89 17.78 2.69
C PRO A 220 11.93 16.62 2.45
N GLU A 221 12.28 15.45 2.98
CA GLU A 221 11.43 14.26 2.92
C GLU A 221 10.18 14.43 3.78
N SER A 222 9.01 14.03 3.29
CA SER A 222 7.77 14.15 4.06
C SER A 222 6.70 13.13 3.70
N VAL A 223 5.87 12.80 4.69
CA VAL A 223 4.55 12.18 4.52
C VAL A 223 3.48 13.17 4.93
N GLN A 224 2.42 13.27 4.13
CA GLN A 224 1.23 14.07 4.47
C GLN A 224 -0.03 13.23 4.38
N LEU A 225 -0.93 13.42 5.36
CA LEU A 225 -2.27 12.83 5.36
C LEU A 225 -3.34 13.92 5.27
N ARG A 226 -4.42 13.59 4.56
CA ARG A 226 -5.58 14.45 4.37
C ARG A 226 -6.89 13.69 4.51
N THR A 227 -7.86 14.32 5.17
CA THR A 227 -9.27 13.88 5.26
C THR A 227 -10.12 14.62 4.22
N SER A 228 -11.25 14.03 3.81
CA SER A 228 -12.25 14.70 2.98
C SER A 228 -13.26 15.51 3.80
N ASN A 229 -13.20 15.45 5.13
CA ASN A 229 -14.08 16.18 6.03
C ASN A 229 -13.98 17.71 5.78
N PRO A 230 -15.03 18.36 5.24
CA PRO A 230 -14.99 19.78 4.88
C PRO A 230 -14.95 20.70 6.10
N ASN A 231 -15.24 20.15 7.28
CA ASN A 231 -15.21 20.90 8.52
C ASN A 231 -13.81 20.98 9.12
N LEU A 232 -12.85 20.16 8.68
CA LEU A 232 -11.48 20.18 9.19
C LEU A 232 -10.59 21.06 8.31
N GLY A 233 -9.91 22.03 8.94
CA GLY A 233 -8.95 22.93 8.30
C GLY A 233 -7.67 22.21 7.84
N ARG A 234 -6.66 22.96 7.42
CA ARG A 234 -5.33 22.44 7.05
C ARG A 234 -4.27 22.96 8.02
N VAL A 235 -3.12 22.28 8.10
CA VAL A 235 -2.00 22.70 8.97
C VAL A 235 -1.41 24.05 8.54
N TYR A 236 -1.45 24.36 7.24
CA TYR A 236 -1.19 25.71 6.75
C TYR A 236 -2.29 26.15 5.79
N ASP A 237 -2.56 27.46 5.80
CA ASP A 237 -3.39 28.14 4.79
C ASP A 237 -2.88 27.93 3.34
N LEU A 238 -1.62 27.48 3.18
CA LEU A 238 -0.94 27.21 1.90
C LEU A 238 -1.01 25.75 1.43
N GLY A 239 -1.82 24.89 2.04
CA GLY A 239 -2.25 23.64 1.39
C GLY A 239 -1.53 22.35 1.80
N GLN A 240 -0.77 22.32 2.90
CA GLN A 240 -0.32 21.04 3.48
C GLN A 240 -1.49 20.29 4.13
N GLY A 241 -1.43 18.96 4.15
CA GLY A 241 -2.46 18.11 4.77
C GLY A 241 -2.70 18.39 6.26
N GLN A 242 -3.65 17.69 6.87
CA GLN A 242 -3.98 17.81 8.31
C GLN A 242 -2.95 17.17 9.24
N PHE A 243 -2.11 16.28 8.72
CA PHE A 243 -1.07 15.57 9.48
C PHE A 243 0.18 15.45 8.61
N PHE A 244 1.30 15.93 9.13
CA PHE A 244 2.56 16.08 8.42
C PHE A 244 3.67 15.46 9.25
N VAL A 245 4.52 14.65 8.62
CA VAL A 245 5.69 14.02 9.25
C VAL A 245 6.91 14.22 8.38
N GLN A 246 8.01 14.62 8.99
CA GLN A 246 9.31 14.76 8.34
C GLN A 246 10.42 14.37 9.33
N GLY A 247 11.51 13.80 8.83
CA GLY A 247 12.68 13.56 9.66
C GLY A 247 13.75 12.76 8.94
N GLU A 248 14.96 12.84 9.46
CA GLU A 248 16.11 12.09 8.95
C GLU A 248 16.20 10.70 9.56
N ASN A 249 15.80 10.54 10.82
CA ASN A 249 15.85 9.27 11.54
C ASN A 249 14.99 9.34 12.83
N GLU A 250 14.90 8.24 13.57
CA GLU A 250 14.13 8.12 14.80
C GLU A 250 14.57 9.06 15.95
N HIS A 251 15.68 9.77 15.79
CA HIS A 251 16.22 10.71 16.76
C HIS A 251 16.17 12.18 16.30
N ASP A 252 15.82 12.43 15.04
CA ASP A 252 15.68 13.77 14.45
C ASP A 252 14.50 13.78 13.47
N PHE A 253 13.33 14.14 14.01
CA PHE A 253 12.09 14.21 13.24
C PHE A 253 11.11 15.18 13.89
N TYR A 254 10.12 15.61 13.11
CA TYR A 254 9.00 16.37 13.62
C TYR A 254 7.68 15.89 13.04
N ILE A 255 6.62 16.12 13.81
CA ILE A 255 5.24 15.91 13.41
C ILE A 255 4.50 17.23 13.59
N MET A 256 3.67 17.57 12.62
CA MET A 256 2.82 18.75 12.69
C MET A 256 1.41 18.38 12.26
N PHE A 257 0.40 18.82 13.01
CA PHE A 257 -0.98 18.41 12.77
C PHE A 257 -1.97 19.45 13.29
N ILE A 258 -3.18 19.46 12.73
CA ILE A 258 -4.28 20.26 13.29
C ILE A 258 -4.69 19.70 14.65
N ILE A 259 -5.17 20.50 15.59
CA ILE A 259 -5.58 20.01 16.91
C ILE A 259 -7.03 19.56 16.84
N ASP A 260 -7.22 18.26 16.63
CA ASP A 260 -8.50 17.57 16.79
C ASP A 260 -8.32 16.19 17.46
N ASN A 261 -9.40 15.56 17.91
CA ASN A 261 -9.31 14.30 18.66
C ASN A 261 -8.61 13.17 17.86
N ALA A 262 -8.83 13.09 16.55
CA ALA A 262 -8.29 12.03 15.71
C ALA A 262 -6.79 12.22 15.47
N THR A 263 -6.37 13.42 15.07
CA THR A 263 -4.96 13.75 14.80
C THR A 263 -4.11 13.78 16.06
N VAL A 264 -4.65 14.17 17.22
CA VAL A 264 -3.95 14.10 18.51
C VAL A 264 -3.64 12.64 18.88
N GLU A 265 -4.60 11.73 18.75
CA GLU A 265 -4.36 10.31 19.02
C GLU A 265 -3.44 9.68 17.97
N LEU A 266 -3.58 10.10 16.71
CA LEU A 266 -2.70 9.67 15.63
C LEU A 266 -1.25 10.10 15.92
N ALA A 267 -1.02 11.35 16.30
CA ALA A 267 0.32 11.90 16.60
C ALA A 267 1.01 11.12 17.71
N LYS A 268 0.32 10.88 18.83
CA LYS A 268 0.83 10.08 19.95
C LYS A 268 1.26 8.67 19.53
N SER A 269 0.41 8.02 18.74
CA SER A 269 0.70 6.68 18.20
C SER A 269 1.84 6.70 17.19
N TRP A 270 1.93 7.76 16.38
CA TRP A 270 2.94 7.89 15.33
C TRP A 270 4.33 8.20 15.89
N ILE A 271 4.43 8.97 16.97
CA ILE A 271 5.68 9.19 17.70
C ILE A 271 6.22 7.86 18.20
N THR A 272 5.37 7.06 18.86
CA THR A 272 5.74 5.72 19.35
C THR A 272 6.11 4.78 18.19
N LEU A 273 5.45 4.91 17.04
CA LEU A 273 5.75 4.14 15.83
C LEU A 273 7.16 4.44 15.30
N ILE A 274 7.54 5.71 15.24
CA ILE A 274 8.86 6.14 14.78
C ILE A 274 9.93 5.79 15.82
N ASN A 275 9.63 6.04 17.09
CA ASN A 275 10.55 5.83 18.20
C ASN A 275 9.81 5.28 19.43
N SER A 276 9.98 3.99 19.68
CA SER A 276 9.31 3.29 20.78
C SER A 276 9.75 3.73 22.18
N ASP A 277 10.88 4.44 22.31
CA ASP A 277 11.35 4.98 23.59
C ASP A 277 10.60 6.27 23.99
N LEU A 278 9.86 6.88 23.05
CA LEU A 278 9.18 8.15 23.25
C LEU A 278 7.68 7.96 23.48
N ASN A 279 7.22 8.41 24.65
CA ASN A 279 5.81 8.65 24.94
C ASN A 279 5.66 10.12 25.34
N LEU A 280 4.91 10.90 24.54
CA LEU A 280 4.68 12.32 24.77
C LEU A 280 3.22 12.65 25.11
N ASP A 281 2.44 11.65 25.55
CA ASP A 281 1.00 11.79 25.75
C ASP A 281 0.65 12.91 26.73
N LYS A 282 1.39 12.99 27.84
CA LYS A 282 1.20 14.00 28.87
C LYS A 282 1.57 15.38 28.33
N GLU A 283 2.74 15.50 27.72
CA GLU A 283 3.26 16.77 27.22
C GLU A 283 2.36 17.36 26.11
N ILE A 284 1.87 16.52 25.20
CA ILE A 284 0.92 16.91 24.16
C ILE A 284 -0.39 17.39 24.78
N ASN A 285 -0.94 16.65 25.74
CA ASN A 285 -2.18 17.04 26.42
C ASN A 285 -2.04 18.35 27.20
N ASP A 286 -0.92 18.53 27.90
CA ASP A 286 -0.66 19.74 28.68
C ASP A 286 -0.63 20.99 27.78
N VAL A 287 0.01 20.90 26.59
CA VAL A 287 0.06 22.01 25.63
C VAL A 287 -1.30 22.28 25.00
N ILE A 288 -2.06 21.24 24.64
CA ILE A 288 -3.42 21.40 24.07
C ILE A 288 -4.40 22.00 25.09
N ALA A 289 -4.23 21.69 26.38
CA ALA A 289 -5.06 22.23 27.44
C ALA A 289 -4.77 23.71 27.76
N MET A 290 -3.70 24.29 27.19
CA MET A 290 -3.39 25.70 27.40
C MET A 290 -4.48 26.58 26.79
N PRO A 291 -4.95 27.63 27.49
CA PRO A 291 -5.92 28.57 26.94
C PRO A 291 -5.40 29.17 25.64
N SER A 292 -6.20 29.12 24.57
CA SER A 292 -5.85 29.74 23.30
C SER A 292 -5.64 31.24 23.52
N GLN A 293 -4.43 31.74 23.24
CA GLN A 293 -4.18 33.17 23.24
C GLN A 293 -4.87 33.76 22.01
N LYS A 294 -6.11 34.23 22.17
CA LYS A 294 -6.72 35.16 21.21
C LYS A 294 -6.00 36.50 21.26
N ALA A 295 -4.85 36.64 20.59
CA ALA A 295 -4.28 37.95 20.27
C ALA A 295 -3.14 37.85 19.23
N ARG A 296 -3.42 38.31 18.01
CA ARG A 296 -2.48 39.03 17.12
C ARG A 296 -1.01 38.59 17.22
N GLY A 297 -0.71 37.37 16.79
CA GLY A 297 0.56 37.05 16.14
C GLY A 297 1.71 36.53 16.99
N ARG A 298 1.50 35.54 17.87
CA ARG A 298 2.60 34.67 18.29
C ARG A 298 2.19 33.20 18.37
N ASP A 299 2.99 32.37 17.72
CA ASP A 299 3.09 30.94 17.94
C ASP A 299 3.59 30.70 19.38
N TYR A 300 2.97 29.80 20.14
CA TYR A 300 3.55 29.34 21.41
C TYR A 300 4.64 28.33 21.07
N HIS A 301 5.83 28.45 21.67
CA HIS A 301 6.88 27.44 21.56
C HIS A 301 7.45 27.17 22.95
N THR A 302 7.65 25.89 23.27
CA THR A 302 8.33 25.44 24.49
C THR A 302 9.28 24.32 24.16
N TYR A 303 10.37 24.24 24.93
CA TYR A 303 11.39 23.21 24.81
C TYR A 303 11.46 22.46 26.13
N LEU A 304 11.43 21.14 26.08
CA LEU A 304 11.56 20.29 27.25
C LEU A 304 12.57 19.18 27.01
N ASP A 305 13.25 18.81 28.08
CA ASP A 305 14.23 17.74 28.08
C ASP A 305 13.56 16.43 28.52
N LYS A 306 13.62 15.40 27.66
CA LYS A 306 13.11 14.06 27.97
C LYS A 306 14.19 13.01 27.74
N GLY A 307 14.89 12.67 28.82
CA GLY A 307 16.04 11.78 28.77
C GLY A 307 17.13 12.34 27.85
N LYS A 308 17.46 11.60 26.78
CA LYS A 308 18.47 11.98 25.78
C LYS A 308 17.94 12.90 24.66
N TYR A 309 16.67 13.32 24.75
CA TYR A 309 16.03 14.15 23.71
C TYR A 309 15.69 15.53 24.23
N GLN A 310 15.77 16.52 23.35
CA GLN A 310 15.12 17.81 23.44
C GLN A 310 13.86 17.74 22.58
N ILE A 311 12.72 18.08 23.18
CA ILE A 311 11.42 18.08 22.54
C ILE A 311 10.96 19.53 22.41
N GLU A 312 10.70 19.96 21.19
CA GLU A 312 10.05 21.23 20.89
C GLU A 312 8.55 21.00 20.72
N LEU A 313 7.73 21.77 21.42
CA LEU A 313 6.28 21.78 21.23
C LEU A 313 5.87 23.19 20.88
N GLY A 314 5.16 23.37 19.77
CA GLY A 314 4.67 24.70 19.41
C GLY A 314 3.27 24.71 18.83
N THR A 315 2.46 25.70 19.19
CA THR A 315 1.09 25.88 18.66
C THR A 315 0.99 27.11 17.78
N SER A 316 0.25 26.99 16.69
CA SER A 316 0.00 28.11 15.75
C SER A 316 -1.51 28.28 15.50
N PRO A 317 -2.08 29.47 15.73
CA PRO A 317 -3.48 29.75 15.41
C PRO A 317 -3.70 29.88 13.90
N GLN A 318 -4.58 29.09 13.31
CA GLN A 318 -4.87 29.16 11.86
C GLN A 318 -6.06 30.07 11.53
N THR A 319 -5.98 30.80 10.41
CA THR A 319 -6.98 31.84 10.05
C THR A 319 -8.36 31.28 9.68
N LYS A 320 -8.44 29.98 9.33
CA LYS A 320 -9.66 29.31 8.87
C LYS A 320 -10.01 28.00 9.60
N GLY A 321 -9.52 27.80 10.83
CA GLY A 321 -10.37 27.10 11.80
C GLY A 321 -9.86 25.89 12.58
N TYR A 322 -8.56 25.59 12.68
CA TYR A 322 -8.05 24.72 13.76
C TYR A 322 -6.66 25.19 14.17
N ASP A 323 -6.41 25.33 15.47
CA ASP A 323 -5.04 25.51 15.97
C ASP A 323 -4.20 24.29 15.53
N SER A 324 -2.93 24.46 15.18
CA SER A 324 -2.04 23.35 14.86
C SER A 324 -1.00 23.16 15.96
N LEU A 325 -0.54 21.92 16.15
CA LEU A 325 0.58 21.58 17.03
C LEU A 325 1.75 21.06 16.19
N PHE A 326 2.92 21.63 16.42
CA PHE A 326 4.23 21.16 15.98
C PHE A 326 4.92 20.43 17.15
N ILE A 327 5.52 19.28 16.86
CA ILE A 327 6.30 18.48 17.79
C ILE A 327 7.64 18.16 17.12
N GLY A 328 8.71 18.83 17.53
CA GLY A 328 10.07 18.56 17.10
C GLY A 328 10.79 17.66 18.11
N ILE A 329 11.50 16.65 17.62
CA ILE A 329 12.26 15.71 18.45
C ILE A 329 13.69 15.71 17.95
N LYS A 330 14.62 16.04 18.85
CA LYS A 330 16.05 16.07 18.55
C LYS A 330 16.85 15.43 19.66
N ARG A 331 17.77 14.52 19.32
CA ARG A 331 18.72 13.99 20.30
C ARG A 331 19.75 15.06 20.68
N LYS A 332 20.05 15.14 21.97
CA LYS A 332 21.04 16.07 22.52
C LYS A 332 22.47 15.73 22.14
#